data_AF-A0A9D2JZ25-F1
#
_entry.id   AF-A0A9D2JZ25-F1
#
_cell.length_a   1.000
_cell.length_b   1.000
_cell.length_c   1.000
_cell.angle_alpha   90.00
_cell.angle_beta   90.00
_cell.angle_gamma   90.00
#
_symmetry.space_group_name_H-M   'P 1'
#
loop_
_entity.id
_entity.type
_entity.pdbx_description
1 polymer ?
#
loop_
_entity_poly.entity_id
_entity_poly.type
_entity_poly.pdbx_seq_one_letter_code
_entity_poly.pdbx_strand_id
1 'polypeptide(L)'
;SASKNASAAHGSKRYSTVYRKVGDESWKELAEGLPRKDAYTHHLANDPKQIGAFYAMNNFGIFHLDKGSKTWEKTSIPWEPYKNQRAYCFVVKAF
;
A
#
# COMPACT_ATOMS: atom_id res chain seq x y z
N SER A 1 -20.98 -29.02 0.79
CA SER A 1 -21.59 -27.75 1.25
C SER A 1 -21.24 -26.63 0.30
N ALA A 2 -22.23 -25.87 -0.17
CA ALA A 2 -22.02 -24.66 -0.97
C ALA A 2 -21.90 -23.43 -0.06
N SER A 3 -21.05 -22.46 -0.43
CA SER A 3 -20.89 -21.21 0.31
C SER A 3 -22.16 -20.35 0.27
N LYS A 4 -22.45 -19.64 1.36
CA LYS A 4 -23.70 -18.86 1.53
C LYS A 4 -23.88 -17.71 0.53
N ASN A 5 -22.81 -17.22 -0.11
CA ASN A 5 -22.84 -16.28 -1.24
C ASN A 5 -21.42 -16.10 -1.85
N ALA A 6 -21.34 -15.39 -2.98
CA ALA A 6 -20.08 -15.10 -3.68
C ALA A 6 -19.07 -14.32 -2.79
N SER A 7 -19.53 -13.37 -1.97
CA SER A 7 -18.66 -12.62 -1.04
C SER A 7 -18.02 -13.53 0.02
N ALA A 8 -18.76 -14.51 0.53
CA ALA A 8 -18.29 -15.47 1.52
C ALA A 8 -17.35 -16.52 0.90
N ALA A 9 -17.53 -16.87 -0.37
CA ALA A 9 -16.59 -17.72 -1.11
C ALA A 9 -15.24 -17.02 -1.35
N HIS A 10 -15.24 -15.70 -1.47
CA HIS A 10 -14.03 -14.85 -1.53
C HIS A 10 -13.57 -14.34 -0.17
N GLY A 11 -14.09 -14.88 0.93
CA GLY A 11 -13.68 -14.57 2.30
C GLY A 11 -12.31 -15.15 2.65
N SER A 12 -11.29 -14.87 1.85
CA SER A 12 -9.91 -15.13 2.24
C SER A 12 -9.44 -13.99 3.13
N LYS A 13 -8.77 -14.32 4.24
CA LYS A 13 -7.97 -13.36 5.01
C LYS A 13 -7.12 -12.59 3.99
N ARG A 14 -7.32 -11.27 3.89
CA ARG A 14 -6.60 -10.47 2.90
C ARG A 14 -5.21 -10.22 3.44
N TYR A 15 -4.20 -10.43 2.61
CA TYR A 15 -2.82 -10.13 2.95
C TYR A 15 -2.19 -9.35 1.80
N SER A 16 -1.53 -8.25 2.13
CA SER A 16 -0.81 -7.41 1.18
C SER A 16 0.57 -7.10 1.73
N THR A 17 1.56 -7.00 0.85
CA THR A 17 2.93 -6.64 1.18
C THR A 17 3.54 -5.86 0.01
N VAL A 18 4.72 -5.29 0.22
CA VAL A 18 5.48 -4.52 -0.77
C VAL A 18 6.87 -5.12 -0.88
N TYR A 19 7.34 -5.30 -2.12
CA TYR A 19 8.71 -5.70 -2.43
C TYR A 19 9.40 -4.60 -3.23
N ARG A 20 10.73 -4.51 -3.09
CA ARG A 20 11.58 -3.61 -3.86
C ARG A 20 12.75 -4.36 -4.47
N LYS A 21 13.06 -4.04 -5.73
CA LYS A 21 14.28 -4.43 -6.44
C LYS A 21 15.13 -3.18 -6.68
N VAL A 22 16.44 -3.29 -6.53
CA VAL A 22 17.40 -2.23 -6.85
C VAL A 22 18.42 -2.78 -7.85
N GLY A 23 18.50 -2.16 -9.04
CA GLY A 23 19.34 -2.66 -10.13
C GLY A 23 19.03 -4.13 -10.47
N ASP A 24 20.08 -4.95 -10.47
CA ASP A 24 20.02 -6.38 -10.77
C ASP A 24 19.90 -7.29 -9.54
N GLU A 25 19.74 -6.72 -8.34
CA GLU A 25 19.53 -7.50 -7.12
C GLU A 25 18.24 -8.32 -7.15
N SER A 26 18.09 -9.29 -6.26
CA SER A 26 16.81 -9.97 -6.03
C SER A 26 15.77 -9.04 -5.41
N TRP A 27 14.48 -9.34 -5.61
CA TRP A 27 13.39 -8.67 -4.91
C TRP A 27 13.51 -8.93 -3.40
N LYS A 28 13.46 -7.85 -2.60
CA LYS A 28 13.48 -7.91 -1.14
C LYS A 28 12.18 -7.34 -0.59
N GLU A 29 11.61 -7.98 0.43
CA GLU A 29 10.41 -7.46 1.09
C GLU A 29 10.75 -6.12 1.77
N LEU A 30 9.89 -5.13 1.60
CA LEU A 30 10.03 -3.78 2.13
C LEU A 30 8.66 -3.33 2.64
N ALA A 31 8.19 -3.96 3.72
CA ALA A 31 6.84 -3.78 4.25
C ALA A 31 6.83 -3.63 5.79
N GLU A 32 7.95 -3.28 6.39
CA GLU A 32 8.01 -2.94 7.82
C GLU A 32 7.23 -1.64 8.05
N GLY A 33 6.33 -1.60 9.04
CA GLY A 33 5.46 -0.44 9.29
C GLY A 33 4.19 -0.37 8.42
N LEU A 34 4.04 -1.24 7.41
CA LEU A 34 2.80 -1.35 6.63
C LEU A 34 1.82 -2.34 7.27
N PRO A 35 0.50 -2.05 7.25
CA PRO A 35 -0.51 -3.03 7.60
C PRO A 35 -0.57 -4.10 6.51
N ARG A 36 -0.47 -5.37 6.92
CA ARG A 36 -0.46 -6.51 5.99
C ARG A 36 -1.76 -7.28 6.00
N LYS A 37 -2.28 -7.56 7.18
CA LYS A 37 -3.55 -8.28 7.37
C LYS A 37 -4.73 -7.36 7.10
N ASP A 38 -5.72 -7.87 6.37
CA ASP A 38 -6.94 -7.18 5.95
C ASP A 38 -6.65 -5.94 5.07
N ALA A 39 -5.40 -5.79 4.62
CA ALA A 39 -4.95 -4.73 3.76
C ALA A 39 -5.27 -5.05 2.30
N TYR A 40 -5.73 -4.03 1.60
CA TYR A 40 -5.82 -4.05 0.14
C TYR A 40 -4.43 -3.82 -0.43
N THR A 41 -4.25 -4.15 -1.72
CA THR A 41 -3.03 -3.87 -2.46
C THR A 41 -2.63 -2.40 -2.28
N HIS A 42 -1.36 -2.16 -1.98
CA HIS A 42 -0.83 -0.81 -1.88
C HIS A 42 -0.71 -0.17 -3.25
N HIS A 43 -1.22 1.05 -3.38
CA HIS A 43 -0.89 1.92 -4.50
C HIS A 43 0.40 2.67 -4.18
N LEU A 44 1.41 2.50 -5.02
CA LEU A 44 2.75 3.04 -4.79
C LEU A 44 3.01 4.23 -5.71
N ALA A 45 3.68 5.26 -5.18
CA ALA A 45 4.19 6.39 -5.92
C ALA A 45 5.59 6.76 -5.41
N ASN A 46 6.49 7.18 -6.29
CA ASN A 46 7.76 7.77 -5.88
C ASN A 46 7.56 9.24 -5.49
N ASP A 47 8.38 9.73 -4.56
CA ASP A 47 8.48 11.17 -4.34
C ASP A 47 9.21 11.82 -5.54
N PRO A 48 8.63 12.83 -6.22
CA PRO A 48 9.27 13.48 -7.36
C PRO A 48 10.43 14.41 -6.96
N LYS A 49 10.52 14.81 -5.69
CA LYS A 49 11.56 15.71 -5.15
C LYS A 49 12.69 14.94 -4.47
N GLN A 50 12.49 13.68 -4.10
CA GLN A 50 13.47 12.89 -3.35
C GLN A 50 13.59 11.45 -3.88
N ILE A 51 14.59 11.21 -4.72
CA ILE A 51 14.87 9.87 -5.26
C ILE A 51 15.08 8.87 -4.12
N GLY A 52 14.30 7.80 -4.13
CA GLY A 52 14.35 6.72 -3.15
C GLY A 52 13.39 6.87 -1.98
N ALA A 53 12.63 7.97 -1.92
CA ALA A 53 11.46 8.10 -1.06
C ALA A 53 10.18 7.70 -1.82
N PHE A 54 9.21 7.15 -1.09
CA PHE A 54 7.98 6.58 -1.67
C PHE A 54 6.77 6.83 -0.79
N TYR A 55 5.60 6.81 -1.42
CA TYR A 55 4.30 6.75 -0.75
C TYR A 55 3.61 5.43 -1.07
N ALA A 56 2.91 4.88 -0.08
CA ALA A 56 2.06 3.72 -0.20
C ALA A 56 0.69 4.02 0.37
N MET A 57 -0.36 3.82 -0.43
CA MET A 57 -1.74 4.04 0.01
C MET A 57 -2.54 2.75 -0.02
N ASN A 58 -3.30 2.48 1.04
CA ASN A 58 -4.29 1.42 1.07
C ASN A 58 -5.49 1.80 1.96
N ASN A 59 -6.37 0.85 2.27
CA ASN A 59 -7.55 1.03 3.11
C ASN A 59 -7.26 1.47 4.57
N PHE A 60 -6.00 1.47 5.01
CA PHE A 60 -5.58 1.95 6.34
C PHE A 60 -4.98 3.36 6.33
N GLY A 61 -4.77 3.95 5.15
CA GLY A 61 -4.28 5.32 4.98
C GLY A 61 -3.10 5.43 4.02
N ILE A 62 -2.38 6.55 4.14
CA ILE A 62 -1.18 6.87 3.36
C ILE A 62 0.04 6.73 4.27
N PHE A 63 1.04 6.01 3.77
CA PHE A 63 2.31 5.74 4.42
C PHE A 63 3.43 6.33 3.57
N HIS A 64 4.47 6.81 4.23
CA HIS A 64 5.68 7.36 3.61
C HIS A 64 6.88 6.49 3.99
N LEU A 65 7.75 6.25 3.01
CA LEU A 65 9.07 5.68 3.22
C LEU A 65 10.10 6.73 2.83
N ASP A 66 10.87 7.21 3.79
CA ASP A 66 11.94 8.18 3.52
C ASP A 66 13.13 7.52 2.79
N LYS A 67 13.91 8.33 2.09
CA LYS A 67 15.11 7.90 1.37
C LYS A 67 16.09 7.22 2.33
N GLY A 68 16.34 5.94 2.07
CA GLY A 68 17.28 5.13 2.86
C GLY A 68 16.65 4.45 4.07
N SER A 69 15.38 4.74 4.38
CA SER A 69 14.62 4.01 5.39
C SER A 69 14.24 2.60 4.90
N LYS A 70 14.01 1.71 5.85
CA LYS A 70 13.41 0.37 5.64
C LYS A 70 12.00 0.26 6.23
N THR A 71 11.58 1.26 7.00
CA THR A 71 10.35 1.27 7.78
C THR A 71 9.45 2.38 7.27
N TRP A 72 8.22 2.00 6.95
CA TRP A 72 7.18 2.91 6.51
C TRP A 72 6.51 3.58 7.71
N GLU A 73 6.24 4.87 7.58
CA GLU A 73 5.57 5.67 8.60
C GLU A 73 4.21 6.13 8.11
N LYS A 74 3.20 6.04 8.98
CA LYS A 74 1.87 6.54 8.64
C LYS A 74 1.88 8.07 8.64
N THR A 75 1.43 8.67 7.55
CA THR A 75 1.33 10.13 7.43
C THR A 75 0.16 10.67 8.26
N SER A 76 0.22 11.95 8.64
CA SER A 76 -0.86 12.67 9.32
C SER A 76 -1.94 13.20 8.38
N ILE A 77 -1.94 12.79 7.10
CA ILE A 77 -2.91 13.24 6.11
C ILE A 77 -4.29 12.62 6.46
N PRO A 78 -5.32 13.45 6.72
CA PRO A 78 -6.64 12.94 7.08
C PRO A 78 -7.28 12.20 5.90
N TRP A 79 -7.37 10.87 6.04
CA TRP A 79 -7.85 9.93 5.01
C TRP A 79 -9.29 9.44 5.25
N GLU A 80 -9.87 9.76 6.41
CA GLU A 80 -11.20 9.30 6.84
C GLU A 80 -12.32 9.39 5.80
N PRO A 81 -12.44 10.45 4.96
CA PRO A 81 -13.51 10.54 3.95
C PRO A 81 -13.46 9.47 2.84
N TYR A 82 -12.34 8.75 2.69
CA TYR A 82 -12.07 7.91 1.53
C TYR A 82 -11.89 6.42 1.85
N LYS A 83 -12.08 6.02 3.11
CA LYS A 83 -11.91 4.63 3.58
C LYS A 83 -12.69 3.57 2.80
N ASN A 84 -13.87 3.94 2.29
CA ASN A 84 -14.74 3.04 1.53
C ASN A 84 -14.55 3.15 0.01
N GLN A 85 -13.65 4.03 -0.44
CA GLN A 85 -13.35 4.18 -1.86
C GLN A 85 -12.18 3.27 -2.25
N ARG A 86 -12.21 2.77 -3.49
CA ARG A 86 -11.13 1.92 -4.00
C ARG A 86 -9.93 2.81 -4.32
N ALA A 87 -8.77 2.42 -3.79
CA ALA A 87 -7.54 3.21 -3.85
C ALA A 87 -7.07 3.63 -5.27
N TYR A 88 -7.58 3.00 -6.34
CA TYR A 88 -7.31 3.44 -7.72
C TYR A 88 -7.92 4.79 -8.10
N CYS A 89 -8.89 5.35 -7.35
CA CYS A 89 -9.46 6.66 -7.71
C CYS A 89 -8.54 7.84 -7.39
N PHE A 90 -7.40 7.61 -6.73
CA PHE A 90 -6.42 8.64 -6.36
C PHE A 90 -5.17 8.63 -7.24
N VAL A 91 -5.32 8.35 -8.54
CA VAL A 91 -4.21 8.61 -9.47
C VAL A 91 -3.99 10.12 -9.50
N VAL A 92 -2.94 10.57 -8.80
CA VAL A 92 -2.46 11.94 -8.86
C VAL A 92 -2.10 12.21 -10.32
N LYS A 93 -2.74 13.21 -10.93
CA LYS A 93 -2.29 13.74 -12.23
C LYS A 93 -0.87 14.28 -12.02
N ALA A 94 0.12 13.61 -12.58
CA ALA A 94 1.42 14.23 -12.83
C ALA A 94 1.22 15.31 -13.90
N PHE A 95 1.61 16.55 -13.59
CA PHE A 95 1.77 17.61 -14.58
C PHE A 95 3.13 17.49 -15.24
#